data_AF-A0A6A6JA67-F1
#
_entry.id   AF-A0A6A6JA67-F1
#
_cell.length_a   1.000
_cell.length_b   1.000
_cell.length_c   1.000
_cell.angle_alpha   90.00
_cell.angle_beta   90.00
_cell.angle_gamma   90.00
#
_symmetry.space_group_name_H-M   'P 1'
#
loop_
_entity.id
_entity.type
_entity.pdbx_description
1 polymer ?
#
loop_
_entity_poly.entity_id
_entity_poly.type
_entity_poly.pdbx_seq_one_letter_code
_entity_poly.pdbx_strand_id
1 'polypeptide(L)'
;MFFAVVFAFRFARSIANLVANTRYKSIPIPKKPTYKPSDVTVIICTTDLASKTFHKVLDSILIHQIHRLIIATAGEKVHVDKKAFDKKYTDPRIQFLWRAEPNRREQTAQAMDFVKTKLMITQDDHSWWPASPKFLASMLAPFENPKVGGVGPVLEAINHEHPLSAKGFWNFMGCTYLLRRAHDPKFKQEYLNEYICYGKVGRLAAGDDKFHTRWLTNHGWDVAIQGGPESIMETELGEWPKFLGQCVRWNRSTYQSNPRALFTEGTSLRRFPYTSYSILIYSFFRFSFLYEVVLTALLWMALREAGAQDWLRVAFAALMGWCTLMKFVKIWPHFRKYPKDILYFPGYILFGWYCTFIKLYAIYTLRETYWATAAEAFKRRTEAQNGEDKAAVNGNGKATPNAGNGHNGKDTRQKLRIE
;
A
#
# COMPACT_ATOMS: atom_id res chain seq x y z
N MET A 1 29.63 -15.81 -18.39
CA MET A 1 28.18 -16.06 -18.53
C MET A 1 27.33 -15.46 -17.39
N PHE A 2 27.63 -15.73 -16.11
CA PHE A 2 26.81 -15.28 -14.97
C PHE A 2 26.60 -13.75 -14.89
N PHE A 3 27.64 -12.94 -15.13
CA PHE A 3 27.52 -11.48 -15.15
C PHE A 3 26.41 -11.02 -16.13
N ALA A 4 26.43 -11.53 -17.36
CA ALA A 4 25.47 -11.16 -18.39
C ALA A 4 24.02 -11.51 -18.00
N VAL A 5 23.81 -12.69 -17.38
CA VAL A 5 22.48 -13.12 -16.92
C VAL A 5 21.95 -12.21 -15.82
N VAL A 6 22.75 -11.91 -14.79
CA VAL A 6 22.34 -11.04 -13.67
C VAL A 6 22.13 -9.60 -14.16
N PHE A 7 22.99 -9.13 -15.06
CA PHE A 7 22.88 -7.81 -15.69
C PHE A 7 21.58 -7.70 -16.50
N ALA A 8 21.32 -8.67 -17.38
CA ALA A 8 20.09 -8.71 -18.17
C ALA A 8 18.85 -8.80 -17.27
N PHE A 9 18.85 -9.68 -16.27
CA PHE A 9 17.74 -9.80 -15.31
C PHE A 9 17.45 -8.47 -14.58
N ARG A 10 18.49 -7.68 -14.27
CA ARG A 10 18.33 -6.37 -13.63
C ARG A 10 17.78 -5.31 -14.58
N PHE A 11 18.35 -5.20 -15.78
CA PHE A 11 18.13 -4.04 -16.65
C PHE A 11 17.11 -4.26 -17.76
N ALA A 12 16.81 -5.49 -18.17
CA ALA A 12 15.77 -5.79 -19.16
C ALA A 12 14.41 -5.23 -18.73
N ARG A 13 14.07 -5.38 -17.45
CA ARG A 13 12.88 -4.75 -16.85
C ARG A 13 12.87 -3.23 -17.02
N SER A 14 13.98 -2.55 -16.74
CA SER A 14 14.04 -1.08 -16.80
C SER A 14 13.78 -0.57 -18.22
N ILE A 15 14.37 -1.25 -19.22
CA ILE A 15 14.18 -0.93 -20.63
C ILE A 15 12.74 -1.21 -21.05
N ALA A 16 12.20 -2.38 -20.73
CA ALA A 16 10.82 -2.73 -21.08
C ALA A 16 9.80 -1.81 -20.39
N ASN A 17 10.05 -1.38 -19.15
CA ASN A 17 9.21 -0.40 -18.46
C ASN A 17 9.30 1.00 -19.11
N LEU A 18 10.48 1.40 -19.60
CA LEU A 18 10.64 2.66 -20.33
C LEU A 18 9.80 2.65 -21.61
N VAL A 19 9.89 1.58 -22.40
CA VAL A 19 9.09 1.40 -23.62
C VAL A 19 7.59 1.34 -23.31
N ALA A 20 7.19 0.63 -22.25
CA ALA A 20 5.79 0.57 -21.84
C ALA A 20 5.27 1.95 -21.44
N ASN A 21 6.07 2.75 -20.74
CA ASN A 21 5.68 4.09 -20.30
C ASN A 21 5.50 5.06 -21.48
N THR A 22 6.36 4.99 -22.51
CA THR A 22 6.23 5.85 -23.70
C THR A 22 5.06 5.48 -24.61
N ARG A 23 4.60 4.22 -24.55
CA ARG A 23 3.46 3.72 -25.33
C ARG A 23 2.13 3.76 -24.57
N TYR A 24 2.16 3.95 -23.26
CA TYR A 24 0.95 3.94 -22.44
C TYR A 24 0.02 5.11 -22.80
N LYS A 25 -1.27 4.80 -22.94
CA LYS A 25 -2.35 5.78 -23.12
C LYS A 25 -3.51 5.40 -22.21
N SER A 26 -4.10 6.38 -21.53
CA SER A 26 -5.31 6.18 -20.76
C SER A 26 -6.49 5.83 -21.67
N ILE A 27 -7.44 5.05 -21.17
CA ILE A 27 -8.66 4.75 -21.91
C ILE A 27 -9.49 6.04 -22.00
N PRO A 28 -9.94 6.45 -23.20
CA PRO A 28 -10.71 7.67 -23.38
C PRO A 28 -12.11 7.52 -22.81
N ILE A 29 -12.70 8.63 -22.36
CA ILE A 29 -14.09 8.66 -21.88
C ILE A 29 -15.02 8.36 -23.07
N PRO A 30 -15.89 7.35 -22.99
CA PRO A 30 -16.82 7.01 -24.07
C PRO A 30 -17.84 8.15 -24.28
N LYS A 31 -18.24 8.37 -25.53
CA LYS A 31 -19.28 9.37 -25.87
C LYS A 31 -20.65 9.04 -25.27
N LYS A 32 -20.93 7.74 -25.08
CA LYS A 32 -22.16 7.21 -24.49
C LYS A 32 -21.78 6.20 -23.40
N PRO A 33 -21.50 6.65 -22.17
CA PRO A 33 -21.07 5.76 -21.09
C PRO A 33 -22.22 4.87 -20.61
N THR A 34 -21.91 3.59 -20.35
CA THR A 34 -22.82 2.63 -19.71
C THR A 34 -22.95 2.93 -18.21
N TYR A 35 -21.85 3.34 -17.58
CA TYR A 35 -21.77 3.63 -16.16
C TYR A 35 -21.73 5.14 -15.89
N LYS A 36 -22.51 5.61 -14.93
CA LYS A 36 -22.55 7.02 -14.52
C LYS A 36 -21.93 7.21 -13.13
N PRO A 37 -21.47 8.42 -12.78
CA PRO A 37 -21.05 8.75 -11.41
C PRO A 37 -22.06 8.36 -10.33
N SER A 38 -23.35 8.47 -10.65
CA SER A 38 -24.46 8.07 -9.77
C SER A 38 -24.59 6.56 -9.54
N ASP A 39 -23.83 5.72 -10.27
CA ASP A 39 -23.76 4.27 -10.08
C ASP A 39 -22.63 3.87 -9.12
N VAL A 40 -22.05 4.83 -8.38
CA VAL A 40 -20.85 4.62 -7.55
C VAL A 40 -21.12 4.90 -6.07
N THR A 41 -20.75 3.94 -5.21
CA THR A 41 -20.62 4.15 -3.76
C THR A 41 -19.16 4.22 -3.34
N VAL A 42 -18.80 5.22 -2.55
CA VAL A 42 -17.44 5.39 -2.03
C VAL A 42 -17.36 4.85 -0.61
N ILE A 43 -16.30 4.13 -0.27
CA ILE A 43 -16.01 3.64 1.08
C ILE A 43 -14.68 4.25 1.53
N ILE A 44 -14.68 4.96 2.66
CA ILE A 44 -13.45 5.44 3.31
C ILE A 44 -13.31 4.79 4.67
N CYS A 45 -12.14 4.22 4.96
CA CYS A 45 -11.79 3.73 6.29
C CYS A 45 -10.92 4.76 7.01
N THR A 46 -11.28 5.14 8.24
CA THR A 46 -10.49 6.07 9.06
C THR A 46 -10.53 5.71 10.54
N THR A 47 -9.53 6.14 11.30
CA THR A 47 -9.52 6.12 12.78
C THR A 47 -9.54 7.51 13.40
N ASP A 48 -9.51 8.56 12.57
CA ASP A 48 -9.35 9.94 12.99
C ASP A 48 -10.30 10.84 12.18
N LEU A 49 -11.39 11.27 12.83
CA LEU A 49 -12.38 12.17 12.24
C LEU A 49 -11.99 13.65 12.35
N ALA A 50 -11.07 14.00 13.24
CA ALA A 50 -10.61 15.37 13.45
C ALA A 50 -9.50 15.78 12.46
N SER A 51 -8.89 14.80 11.76
CA SER A 51 -7.84 15.04 10.78
C SER A 51 -8.24 16.04 9.69
N LYS A 52 -7.45 17.12 9.56
CA LYS A 52 -7.59 18.10 8.48
C LYS A 52 -7.38 17.46 7.11
N THR A 53 -6.46 16.49 7.00
CA THR A 53 -6.22 15.75 5.76
C THR A 53 -7.45 14.96 5.37
N PHE A 54 -8.09 14.27 6.33
CA PHE A 54 -9.34 13.54 6.08
C PHE A 54 -10.47 14.47 5.60
N HIS A 55 -10.60 15.66 6.18
CA HIS A 55 -11.59 16.65 5.73
C HIS A 55 -11.34 17.09 4.29
N LYS A 56 -10.08 17.33 3.89
CA LYS A 56 -9.76 17.61 2.48
C LYS A 56 -10.18 16.46 1.55
N VAL A 57 -9.98 15.22 1.97
CA VAL A 57 -10.40 14.03 1.20
C VAL A 57 -11.92 14.04 1.02
N LEU A 58 -12.68 14.26 2.10
CA LEU A 58 -14.14 14.35 2.02
C LEU A 58 -14.60 15.46 1.08
N ASP A 59 -14.04 16.66 1.24
CA ASP A 59 -14.38 17.81 0.42
C ASP A 59 -14.12 17.51 -1.07
N SER A 60 -12.99 16.84 -1.39
CA SER A 60 -12.64 16.45 -2.76
C SER A 60 -13.57 15.43 -3.40
N ILE A 61 -14.26 14.62 -2.59
CA ILE A 61 -15.18 13.58 -3.06
C ILE A 61 -16.59 14.15 -3.22
N LEU A 62 -17.03 14.97 -2.27
CA LEU A 62 -18.39 15.50 -2.20
C LEU A 62 -18.71 16.48 -3.33
N ILE A 63 -17.71 17.10 -3.96
CA ILE A 63 -17.90 17.90 -5.18
C ILE A 63 -18.37 17.05 -6.38
N HIS A 64 -18.17 15.73 -6.35
CA HIS A 64 -18.60 14.83 -7.41
C HIS A 64 -19.98 14.23 -7.15
N GLN A 65 -20.69 13.89 -8.23
CA GLN A 65 -22.04 13.34 -8.18
C GLN A 65 -22.06 11.82 -7.89
N ILE A 66 -21.51 11.43 -6.74
CA ILE A 66 -21.56 10.04 -6.24
C ILE A 66 -22.94 9.70 -5.66
N HIS A 67 -23.29 8.42 -5.63
CA HIS A 67 -24.54 7.94 -5.02
C HIS A 67 -24.52 8.06 -3.50
N ARG A 68 -23.42 7.59 -2.88
CA ARG A 68 -23.29 7.45 -1.43
C ARG A 68 -21.83 7.42 -1.02
N LEU A 69 -21.54 7.96 0.16
CA LEU A 69 -20.22 7.91 0.81
C LEU A 69 -20.35 7.20 2.16
N ILE A 70 -19.74 6.03 2.31
CA ILE A 70 -19.71 5.27 3.55
C ILE A 70 -18.37 5.54 4.27
N ILE A 71 -18.45 6.13 5.46
CA ILE A 71 -17.30 6.37 6.33
C ILE A 71 -17.28 5.26 7.38
N ALA A 72 -16.38 4.29 7.20
CA ALA A 72 -16.18 3.18 8.11
C ALA A 72 -15.09 3.51 9.14
N THR A 73 -15.50 3.81 10.36
CA THR A 73 -14.61 4.26 11.42
C THR A 73 -14.22 3.16 12.39
N ALA A 74 -13.12 3.34 13.11
CA ALA A 74 -12.77 2.47 14.22
C ALA A 74 -12.09 3.19 15.39
N GLY A 75 -12.33 2.67 16.59
CA GLY A 75 -11.73 3.15 17.84
C GLY A 75 -12.62 4.12 18.64
N GLU A 76 -12.27 4.28 19.91
CA GLU A 76 -13.07 5.04 20.90
C GLU A 76 -13.09 6.56 20.63
N LYS A 77 -11.99 7.12 20.11
CA LYS A 77 -11.87 8.57 19.83
C LYS A 77 -12.95 9.09 18.90
N VAL A 78 -13.46 8.22 18.04
CA VAL A 78 -14.51 8.53 17.07
C VAL A 78 -15.76 9.08 17.75
N HIS A 79 -16.16 8.54 18.92
CA HIS A 79 -17.35 9.01 19.63
C HIS A 79 -17.22 10.46 20.11
N VAL A 80 -16.00 10.87 20.47
CA VAL A 80 -15.69 12.24 20.89
C VAL A 80 -15.78 13.19 19.69
N ASP A 81 -15.15 12.82 18.57
CA ASP A 81 -15.04 13.68 17.40
C ASP A 81 -16.34 13.75 16.57
N LYS A 82 -17.25 12.78 16.74
CA LYS A 82 -18.48 12.66 15.94
C LYS A 82 -19.36 13.90 15.99
N LYS A 83 -19.54 14.51 17.16
CA LYS A 83 -20.38 15.71 17.31
C LYS A 83 -19.86 16.89 16.48
N ALA A 84 -18.55 17.12 16.51
CA ALA A 84 -17.91 18.17 15.74
C ALA A 84 -17.98 17.86 14.23
N PHE A 85 -17.81 16.58 13.87
CA PHE A 85 -17.93 16.12 12.49
C PHE A 85 -19.33 16.37 11.91
N ASP A 86 -20.38 16.00 12.62
CA ASP A 86 -21.78 16.14 12.17
C ASP A 86 -22.21 17.61 12.02
N LYS A 87 -21.63 18.51 12.82
CA LYS A 87 -21.85 19.95 12.67
C LYS A 87 -21.22 20.49 11.38
N LYS A 88 -20.10 19.90 10.94
CA LYS A 88 -19.37 20.34 9.75
C LYS A 88 -19.92 19.72 8.46
N TYR A 89 -20.32 18.44 8.51
CA TYR A 89 -20.75 17.68 7.34
C TYR A 89 -22.21 17.26 7.48
N THR A 90 -23.11 17.96 6.77
CA THR A 90 -24.55 17.69 6.74
C THR A 90 -25.01 17.03 5.43
N ASP A 91 -24.06 16.61 4.58
CA ASP A 91 -24.38 16.02 3.28
C ASP A 91 -25.14 14.69 3.47
N PRO A 92 -26.37 14.57 2.93
CA PRO A 92 -27.22 13.40 3.14
C PRO A 92 -26.67 12.12 2.49
N ARG A 93 -25.66 12.23 1.62
CA ARG A 93 -25.00 11.06 1.00
C ARG A 93 -24.05 10.35 1.97
N ILE A 94 -23.70 10.97 3.09
CA ILE A 94 -22.77 10.40 4.07
C ILE A 94 -23.50 9.37 4.94
N GLN A 95 -23.00 8.15 4.94
CA GLN A 95 -23.40 7.08 5.85
C GLN A 95 -22.22 6.72 6.75
N PHE A 96 -22.50 6.58 8.04
CA PHE A 96 -21.47 6.33 9.04
C PHE A 96 -21.54 4.90 9.58
N LEU A 97 -20.39 4.24 9.71
CA LEU A 97 -20.25 2.93 10.36
C LEU A 97 -19.13 3.00 11.40
N TRP A 98 -19.24 2.18 12.44
CA TRP A 98 -18.25 2.14 13.53
C TRP A 98 -17.91 0.71 13.92
N ARG A 99 -16.67 0.54 14.38
CA ARG A 99 -16.14 -0.68 15.01
C ARG A 99 -15.26 -0.31 16.21
N ALA A 100 -15.26 -1.17 17.23
CA ALA A 100 -14.36 -0.99 18.37
C ALA A 100 -12.88 -1.12 17.96
N GLU A 101 -12.53 -2.18 17.24
CA GLU A 101 -11.13 -2.49 16.90
C GLU A 101 -10.71 -1.94 15.52
N PRO A 102 -9.57 -1.24 15.42
CA PRO A 102 -9.05 -0.70 14.17
C PRO A 102 -8.47 -1.80 13.27
N ASN A 103 -9.23 -2.15 12.23
CA ASN A 103 -8.80 -3.08 11.19
C ASN A 103 -9.42 -2.67 9.86
N ARG A 104 -8.58 -2.18 8.94
CA ARG A 104 -9.02 -1.64 7.64
C ARG A 104 -9.80 -2.65 6.81
N ARG A 105 -9.38 -3.92 6.76
CA ARG A 105 -10.09 -4.94 5.98
C ARG A 105 -11.49 -5.19 6.53
N GLU A 106 -11.57 -5.25 7.84
CA GLU A 106 -12.79 -5.45 8.60
C GLU A 106 -13.75 -4.26 8.55
N GLN A 107 -13.22 -3.02 8.57
CA GLN A 107 -13.98 -1.79 8.33
C GLN A 107 -14.54 -1.78 6.89
N THR A 108 -13.70 -2.09 5.91
CA THR A 108 -14.11 -2.15 4.49
C THR A 108 -15.20 -3.20 4.28
N ALA A 109 -15.02 -4.40 4.84
CA ALA A 109 -15.98 -5.48 4.68
C ALA A 109 -17.34 -5.18 5.33
N GLN A 110 -17.36 -4.49 6.48
CA GLN A 110 -18.61 -4.00 7.08
C GLN A 110 -19.29 -2.99 6.15
N ALA A 111 -18.54 -2.08 5.53
CA ALA A 111 -19.08 -1.11 4.58
C ALA A 111 -19.64 -1.74 3.30
N MET A 112 -19.03 -2.83 2.81
CA MET A 112 -19.49 -3.55 1.63
C MET A 112 -20.93 -4.07 1.76
N ASP A 113 -21.39 -4.42 2.97
CA ASP A 113 -22.77 -4.87 3.20
C ASP A 113 -23.83 -3.80 2.91
N PHE A 114 -23.42 -2.54 2.84
CA PHE A 114 -24.30 -1.40 2.57
C PHE A 114 -24.17 -0.85 1.15
N VAL A 115 -23.31 -1.44 0.32
CA VAL A 115 -23.16 -1.07 -1.10
C VAL A 115 -24.30 -1.68 -1.91
N LYS A 116 -25.13 -0.83 -2.50
CA LYS A 116 -26.26 -1.24 -3.38
C LYS A 116 -26.05 -0.88 -4.85
N THR A 117 -24.98 -0.15 -5.14
CA THR A 117 -24.65 0.37 -6.45
C THR A 117 -23.90 -0.67 -7.29
N LYS A 118 -23.80 -0.43 -8.60
CA LYS A 118 -23.09 -1.33 -9.52
C LYS A 118 -21.58 -1.35 -9.26
N LEU A 119 -21.03 -0.22 -8.80
CA LEU A 119 -19.61 -0.02 -8.62
C LEU A 119 -19.33 0.59 -7.25
N MET A 120 -18.20 0.21 -6.65
CA MET A 120 -17.70 0.83 -5.42
C MET A 120 -16.28 1.34 -5.60
N ILE A 121 -15.93 2.41 -4.87
CA ILE A 121 -14.57 2.91 -4.76
C ILE A 121 -14.10 2.77 -3.32
N THR A 122 -13.05 1.99 -3.10
CA THR A 122 -12.32 1.96 -1.83
C THR A 122 -11.31 3.10 -1.82
N GLN A 123 -11.44 4.00 -0.86
CA GLN A 123 -10.73 5.27 -0.82
C GLN A 123 -9.90 5.40 0.47
N ASP A 124 -8.66 5.86 0.32
CA ASP A 124 -7.78 6.20 1.44
C ASP A 124 -8.21 7.53 2.10
N ASP A 125 -8.02 7.65 3.40
CA ASP A 125 -8.30 8.85 4.21
C ASP A 125 -7.25 9.98 4.05
N HIS A 126 -6.25 9.79 3.19
CA HIS A 126 -5.13 10.71 2.97
C HIS A 126 -4.78 10.93 1.49
N SER A 127 -5.63 10.48 0.57
CA SER A 127 -5.53 10.82 -0.85
C SER A 127 -6.83 11.49 -1.31
N TRP A 128 -6.74 12.45 -2.21
CA TRP A 128 -7.92 13.20 -2.66
C TRP A 128 -8.06 13.20 -4.17
N TRP A 129 -9.30 13.43 -4.61
CA TRP A 129 -9.68 13.40 -6.01
C TRP A 129 -9.39 14.74 -6.68
N PRO A 130 -9.04 14.75 -7.97
CA PRO A 130 -9.06 15.95 -8.78
C PRO A 130 -10.40 16.67 -8.72
N ALA A 131 -10.37 18.00 -8.74
CA ALA A 131 -11.56 18.82 -8.87
C ALA A 131 -12.23 18.71 -10.26
N SER A 132 -11.57 18.05 -11.22
CA SER A 132 -12.09 17.91 -12.58
C SER A 132 -13.38 17.08 -12.60
N PRO A 133 -14.48 17.57 -13.20
CA PRO A 133 -15.72 16.82 -13.32
C PRO A 133 -15.57 15.55 -14.19
N LYS A 134 -14.46 15.43 -14.94
CA LYS A 134 -14.14 14.27 -15.76
C LYS A 134 -13.47 13.14 -14.99
N PHE A 135 -13.09 13.37 -13.72
CA PHE A 135 -12.36 12.37 -12.92
C PHE A 135 -13.12 11.05 -12.82
N LEU A 136 -14.36 11.08 -12.31
CA LEU A 136 -15.17 9.85 -12.18
C LEU A 136 -15.44 9.23 -13.56
N ALA A 137 -15.77 10.02 -14.56
CA ALA A 137 -15.99 9.50 -15.92
C ALA A 137 -14.76 8.80 -16.50
N SER A 138 -13.55 9.32 -16.23
CA SER A 138 -12.28 8.70 -16.61
C SER A 138 -12.04 7.39 -15.87
N MET A 139 -12.33 7.35 -14.56
CA MET A 139 -12.22 6.15 -13.74
C MET A 139 -13.23 5.07 -14.12
N LEU A 140 -14.38 5.46 -14.65
CA LEU A 140 -15.43 4.55 -15.09
C LEU A 140 -15.21 3.99 -16.50
N ALA A 141 -14.51 4.73 -17.37
CA ALA A 141 -14.30 4.37 -18.78
C ALA A 141 -13.78 2.93 -19.02
N PRO A 142 -12.87 2.37 -18.20
CA PRO A 142 -12.39 1.00 -18.44
C PRO A 142 -13.45 -0.10 -18.23
N PHE A 143 -14.50 0.16 -17.44
CA PHE A 143 -15.57 -0.81 -17.19
C PHE A 143 -16.48 -1.04 -18.41
N GLU A 144 -16.37 -0.22 -19.46
CA GLU A 144 -17.01 -0.50 -20.75
C GLU A 144 -16.53 -1.81 -21.38
N ASN A 145 -15.34 -2.28 -20.99
CA ASN A 145 -14.91 -3.64 -21.30
C ASN A 145 -15.44 -4.60 -20.20
N PRO A 146 -16.32 -5.56 -20.54
CA PRO A 146 -16.90 -6.48 -19.56
C PRO A 146 -15.90 -7.46 -18.95
N LYS A 147 -14.63 -7.47 -19.39
CA LYS A 147 -13.54 -8.22 -18.73
C LYS A 147 -12.85 -7.44 -17.62
N VAL A 148 -13.07 -6.13 -17.52
CA VAL A 148 -12.45 -5.29 -16.49
C VAL A 148 -13.30 -5.32 -15.23
N GLY A 149 -12.77 -5.89 -14.16
CA GLY A 149 -13.45 -5.91 -12.86
C GLY A 149 -12.86 -4.93 -11.84
N GLY A 150 -11.83 -4.17 -12.21
CA GLY A 150 -11.19 -3.21 -11.31
C GLY A 150 -10.36 -2.16 -12.03
N VAL A 151 -10.39 -0.94 -11.51
CA VAL A 151 -9.67 0.21 -12.06
C VAL A 151 -8.91 0.93 -10.95
N GLY A 152 -7.61 1.15 -11.15
CA GLY A 152 -6.77 1.95 -10.25
C GLY A 152 -6.37 3.29 -10.88
N PRO A 153 -6.45 4.41 -10.13
CA PRO A 153 -5.85 5.66 -10.55
C PRO A 153 -4.32 5.61 -10.40
N VAL A 154 -3.64 6.57 -11.01
CA VAL A 154 -2.24 6.87 -10.68
C VAL A 154 -2.22 7.81 -9.49
N LEU A 155 -1.58 7.38 -8.40
CA LEU A 155 -1.32 8.23 -7.24
C LEU A 155 0.00 8.98 -7.46
N GLU A 156 -0.06 10.31 -7.35
CA GLU A 156 1.09 11.20 -7.32
C GLU A 156 1.20 11.78 -5.91
N ALA A 157 2.38 11.66 -5.28
CA ALA A 157 2.55 12.32 -3.98
C ALA A 157 2.84 13.80 -4.19
N ILE A 158 2.37 14.61 -3.25
CA ILE A 158 2.48 16.06 -3.36
C ILE A 158 3.91 16.48 -3.06
N ASN A 159 4.50 17.20 -4.00
CA ASN A 159 5.70 17.96 -3.75
C ASN A 159 5.31 19.30 -3.12
N HIS A 160 5.74 19.54 -1.88
CA HIS A 160 5.47 20.80 -1.17
C HIS A 160 6.45 21.92 -1.55
N GLU A 161 7.30 21.70 -2.56
CA GLU A 161 8.28 22.66 -3.10
C GLU A 161 9.16 23.31 -2.01
N HIS A 162 9.57 22.51 -1.03
CA HIS A 162 10.43 22.99 0.04
C HIS A 162 11.75 23.57 -0.51
N PRO A 163 12.31 24.63 0.14
CA PRO A 163 13.68 25.04 -0.13
C PRO A 163 14.65 23.88 0.15
N LEU A 164 15.87 23.96 -0.36
CA LEU A 164 16.90 22.93 -0.21
C LEU A 164 17.10 22.60 1.28
N SER A 165 16.55 21.47 1.72
CA SER A 165 16.45 21.13 3.14
C SER A 165 16.24 19.64 3.34
N ALA A 166 16.48 19.16 4.57
CA ALA A 166 16.15 17.78 4.94
C ALA A 166 14.65 17.48 4.76
N LYS A 167 13.78 18.46 4.97
CA LYS A 167 12.33 18.33 4.76
C LYS A 167 12.00 18.14 3.27
N GLY A 168 12.59 18.96 2.40
CA GLY A 168 12.48 18.80 0.95
C GLY A 168 13.03 17.46 0.46
N PHE A 169 14.17 17.03 1.00
CA PHE A 169 14.74 15.72 0.70
C PHE A 169 13.76 14.57 0.99
N TRP A 170 13.15 14.54 2.18
CA TRP A 170 12.21 13.47 2.55
C TRP A 170 10.90 13.51 1.78
N ASN A 171 10.39 14.71 1.46
CA ASN A 171 9.23 14.86 0.60
C ASN A 171 9.49 14.32 -0.82
N PHE A 172 10.64 14.64 -1.40
CA PHE A 172 11.10 14.07 -2.67
C PHE A 172 11.22 12.53 -2.60
N MET A 173 11.86 11.99 -1.56
CA MET A 173 12.00 10.54 -1.39
C MET A 173 10.64 9.83 -1.36
N GLY A 174 9.68 10.46 -0.71
CA GLY A 174 8.30 10.03 -0.67
C GLY A 174 7.63 9.96 -2.05
N CYS A 175 7.68 11.06 -2.82
CA CYS A 175 7.01 11.17 -4.12
C CYS A 175 7.39 10.03 -5.07
N THR A 176 8.65 9.58 -5.03
CA THR A 176 9.14 8.51 -5.90
C THR A 176 8.65 7.09 -5.55
N TYR A 177 7.85 6.88 -4.49
CA TYR A 177 7.54 5.55 -3.94
C TYR A 177 6.16 4.92 -4.31
N LEU A 178 5.10 5.67 -4.68
CA LEU A 178 3.69 5.36 -4.33
C LEU A 178 2.66 4.73 -5.36
N LEU A 179 3.01 3.96 -6.40
CA LEU A 179 2.06 3.60 -7.51
C LEU A 179 1.27 2.22 -7.41
N ARG A 180 -0.12 2.18 -7.35
CA ARG A 180 -1.18 1.21 -7.95
C ARG A 180 -2.22 0.35 -7.06
N ARG A 181 -3.57 0.21 -7.42
CA ARG A 181 -4.54 -1.02 -7.53
C ARG A 181 -6.02 -1.03 -6.91
N ALA A 182 -7.06 -1.78 -7.47
CA ALA A 182 -8.48 -2.05 -6.93
C ALA A 182 -9.42 -3.17 -7.62
N HIS A 183 -10.53 -3.70 -6.98
CA HIS A 183 -11.30 -5.03 -7.21
C HIS A 183 -12.86 -5.22 -6.88
N ASP A 184 -13.42 -6.48 -7.06
CA ASP A 184 -14.81 -7.12 -7.14
C ASP A 184 -15.44 -7.77 -5.84
N PRO A 185 -16.73 -8.26 -5.83
CA PRO A 185 -17.55 -8.89 -4.72
C PRO A 185 -17.38 -10.34 -4.12
N LYS A 186 -16.96 -11.44 -4.79
CA LYS A 186 -16.80 -12.77 -4.06
C LYS A 186 -15.67 -12.74 -3.02
N PHE A 187 -14.77 -11.83 -3.27
CA PHE A 187 -13.91 -11.07 -2.39
C PHE A 187 -14.13 -11.14 -0.87
N LYS A 188 -15.31 -10.82 -0.33
CA LYS A 188 -15.45 -10.51 1.11
C LYS A 188 -14.94 -11.63 2.03
N GLN A 189 -15.21 -12.88 1.67
CA GLN A 189 -14.80 -14.03 2.46
C GLN A 189 -13.29 -14.31 2.36
N GLU A 190 -12.71 -14.24 1.17
CA GLU A 190 -11.26 -14.44 0.98
C GLU A 190 -10.44 -13.26 1.51
N TYR A 191 -10.99 -12.04 1.44
CA TYR A 191 -10.37 -10.79 1.88
C TYR A 191 -10.11 -10.77 3.38
N LEU A 192 -11.08 -11.23 4.17
CA LEU A 192 -11.01 -11.28 5.63
C LEU A 192 -10.25 -12.49 6.17
N ASN A 193 -9.94 -13.47 5.33
CA ASN A 193 -9.34 -14.75 5.73
C ASN A 193 -8.02 -15.03 5.00
N GLU A 194 -7.25 -13.97 4.72
CA GLU A 194 -5.92 -14.13 4.18
C GLU A 194 -4.88 -14.32 5.30
N TYR A 195 -4.19 -15.45 5.23
CA TYR A 195 -3.09 -15.83 6.12
C TYR A 195 -1.77 -15.93 5.36
N ILE A 196 -0.65 -15.65 6.05
CA ILE A 196 0.71 -15.79 5.51
C ILE A 196 1.22 -17.22 5.81
N CYS A 197 2.22 -17.69 5.04
CA CYS A 197 2.90 -18.98 5.24
C CYS A 197 1.97 -20.21 5.20
N TYR A 198 1.16 -20.36 4.14
CA TYR A 198 0.25 -21.51 3.99
C TYR A 198 -0.72 -21.70 5.18
N GLY A 199 -1.22 -20.60 5.74
CA GLY A 199 -2.18 -20.64 6.86
C GLY A 199 -1.56 -20.55 8.25
N LYS A 200 -0.22 -20.50 8.37
CA LYS A 200 0.48 -20.60 9.66
C LYS A 200 0.64 -19.28 10.42
N VAL A 201 0.48 -18.12 9.76
CA VAL A 201 0.74 -16.81 10.40
C VAL A 201 -0.37 -15.82 10.09
N GLY A 202 -1.18 -15.53 11.13
CA GLY A 202 -2.02 -14.33 11.35
C GLY A 202 -3.04 -13.94 10.28
N ARG A 203 -4.14 -13.29 10.69
CA ARG A 203 -5.03 -12.59 9.75
C ARG A 203 -4.36 -11.26 9.34
N LEU A 204 -4.25 -11.00 8.05
CA LEU A 204 -3.68 -9.75 7.54
C LEU A 204 -4.64 -8.58 7.75
N ALA A 205 -4.21 -7.51 8.44
CA ALA A 205 -5.02 -6.31 8.65
C ALA A 205 -4.76 -5.19 7.60
N ALA A 206 -3.76 -5.34 6.74
CA ALA A 206 -3.33 -4.34 5.75
C ALA A 206 -3.04 -4.96 4.36
N GLY A 207 -2.79 -4.11 3.35
CA GLY A 207 -2.45 -4.54 1.98
C GLY A 207 -3.67 -5.01 1.17
N ASP A 208 -4.78 -4.27 1.31
CA ASP A 208 -6.03 -4.48 0.61
C ASP A 208 -5.87 -4.40 -0.90
N ASP A 209 -5.17 -3.38 -1.41
CA ASP A 209 -4.82 -3.16 -2.82
C ASP A 209 -4.21 -4.41 -3.52
N LYS A 210 -3.37 -5.16 -2.80
CA LYS A 210 -2.75 -6.39 -3.30
C LYS A 210 -3.65 -7.60 -3.18
N PHE A 211 -4.43 -7.69 -2.09
CA PHE A 211 -5.40 -8.76 -1.94
C PHE A 211 -6.43 -8.67 -3.03
N HIS A 212 -7.00 -7.47 -3.21
CA HIS A 212 -7.69 -6.99 -4.39
C HIS A 212 -6.85 -7.53 -5.54
N THR A 213 -5.76 -6.88 -5.98
CA THR A 213 -4.76 -7.38 -6.96
C THR A 213 -5.00 -8.74 -7.64
N ARG A 214 -4.77 -9.73 -6.79
CA ARG A 214 -4.72 -11.14 -7.11
C ARG A 214 -6.10 -11.76 -7.30
N TRP A 215 -7.10 -11.33 -6.53
CA TRP A 215 -8.43 -11.91 -6.55
C TRP A 215 -9.08 -11.86 -7.95
N LEU A 216 -9.26 -10.68 -8.56
CA LEU A 216 -9.72 -10.51 -9.97
C LEU A 216 -8.84 -11.31 -10.93
N THR A 217 -7.52 -11.27 -10.75
CA THR A 217 -6.58 -11.98 -11.64
C THR A 217 -6.86 -13.49 -11.63
N ASN A 218 -7.10 -14.06 -10.45
CA ASN A 218 -7.44 -15.48 -10.27
C ASN A 218 -8.84 -15.83 -10.75
N HIS A 219 -9.74 -14.86 -10.79
CA HIS A 219 -11.14 -15.02 -11.22
C HIS A 219 -11.38 -14.64 -12.69
N GLY A 220 -10.34 -14.56 -13.51
CA GLY A 220 -10.48 -14.33 -14.95
C GLY A 220 -10.67 -12.87 -15.36
N TRP A 221 -10.74 -11.96 -14.41
CA TRP A 221 -10.90 -10.54 -14.67
C TRP A 221 -9.57 -9.83 -14.95
N ASP A 222 -9.65 -8.71 -15.67
CA ASP A 222 -8.57 -7.78 -15.95
C ASP A 222 -8.63 -6.57 -15.01
N VAL A 223 -7.46 -5.97 -14.75
CA VAL A 223 -7.32 -4.74 -13.95
C VAL A 223 -6.77 -3.63 -14.84
N ALA A 224 -7.51 -2.54 -14.97
CA ALA A 224 -7.08 -1.36 -15.72
C ALA A 224 -6.39 -0.33 -14.80
N ILE A 225 -5.49 0.45 -15.37
CA ILE A 225 -4.89 1.62 -14.71
C ILE A 225 -5.27 2.84 -15.54
N GLN A 226 -5.77 3.89 -14.90
CA GLN A 226 -6.04 5.19 -15.52
C GLN A 226 -5.01 6.21 -15.03
N GLY A 227 -4.05 6.53 -15.90
CA GLY A 227 -2.98 7.52 -15.67
C GLY A 227 -3.06 8.72 -16.59
N GLY A 228 -4.26 9.12 -17.00
CA GLY A 228 -4.47 10.36 -17.75
C GLY A 228 -4.47 11.58 -16.83
N PRO A 229 -4.31 12.81 -17.35
CA PRO A 229 -4.28 14.03 -16.52
C PRO A 229 -5.56 14.21 -15.68
N GLU A 230 -6.68 13.67 -16.15
CA GLU A 230 -7.98 13.73 -15.47
C GLU A 230 -8.12 12.72 -14.32
N SER A 231 -7.21 11.75 -14.17
CA SER A 231 -7.32 10.60 -13.24
C SER A 231 -6.16 10.45 -12.26
N ILE A 232 -5.25 11.44 -12.22
CA ILE A 232 -4.14 11.46 -11.26
C ILE A 232 -4.69 11.93 -9.91
N MET A 233 -4.57 11.09 -8.89
CA MET A 233 -4.92 11.45 -7.52
C MET A 233 -3.69 11.96 -6.78
N GLU A 234 -3.89 12.88 -5.85
CA GLU A 234 -2.83 13.41 -5.02
C GLU A 234 -2.88 12.80 -3.61
N THR A 235 -1.72 12.65 -2.99
CA THR A 235 -1.62 12.10 -1.62
C THR A 235 -0.50 12.75 -0.83
N GLU A 236 -0.76 12.97 0.46
CA GLU A 236 0.25 13.39 1.42
C GLU A 236 1.09 12.19 1.87
N LEU A 237 2.37 12.42 2.09
CA LEU A 237 3.30 11.44 2.63
C LEU A 237 3.72 11.81 4.04
N GLY A 238 4.02 10.79 4.85
CA GLY A 238 4.50 11.03 6.20
C GLY A 238 5.85 11.74 6.14
N GLU A 239 6.08 12.73 7.00
CA GLU A 239 7.41 13.26 7.23
C GLU A 239 8.28 12.23 7.98
N TRP A 240 9.61 12.34 7.88
CA TRP A 240 10.50 11.51 8.70
C TRP A 240 10.23 11.76 10.20
N PRO A 241 10.18 10.72 11.07
CA PRO A 241 10.46 9.30 10.84
C PRO A 241 9.23 8.46 10.41
N LYS A 242 8.03 9.04 10.33
CA LYS A 242 6.81 8.31 9.90
C LYS A 242 6.98 7.69 8.51
N PHE A 243 7.67 8.38 7.60
CA PHE A 243 8.01 7.85 6.28
C PHE A 243 8.75 6.51 6.32
N LEU A 244 9.66 6.33 7.28
CA LEU A 244 10.41 5.08 7.43
C LEU A 244 9.47 3.93 7.79
N GLY A 245 8.54 4.16 8.72
CA GLY A 245 7.51 3.19 9.08
C GLY A 245 6.62 2.81 7.90
N GLN A 246 6.25 3.79 7.06
CA GLN A 246 5.53 3.54 5.80
C GLN A 246 6.36 2.64 4.86
N CYS A 247 7.65 2.93 4.67
CA CYS A 247 8.57 2.13 3.86
C CYS A 247 8.70 0.68 4.36
N VAL A 248 8.84 0.46 5.67
CA VAL A 248 8.91 -0.89 6.26
C VAL A 248 7.60 -1.65 5.99
N ARG A 249 6.46 -1.03 6.27
CA ARG A 249 5.13 -1.62 6.05
C ARG A 249 4.92 -2.04 4.59
N TRP A 250 5.21 -1.16 3.64
CA TRP A 250 5.07 -1.45 2.21
C TRP A 250 5.97 -2.61 1.75
N ASN A 251 7.18 -2.73 2.30
CA ASN A 251 8.04 -3.88 2.03
C ASN A 251 7.50 -5.17 2.68
N ARG A 252 7.01 -5.14 3.93
CA ARG A 252 6.37 -6.31 4.57
C ARG A 252 5.20 -6.83 3.75
N SER A 253 4.27 -5.97 3.35
CA SER A 253 3.12 -6.36 2.52
C SER A 253 3.54 -6.97 1.18
N THR A 254 4.72 -6.61 0.65
CA THR A 254 5.30 -7.22 -0.55
C THR A 254 5.73 -8.66 -0.31
N TYR A 255 6.51 -8.92 0.73
CA TYR A 255 6.96 -10.27 1.07
C TYR A 255 5.85 -11.15 1.65
N GLN A 256 4.78 -10.58 2.20
CA GLN A 256 3.60 -11.31 2.66
C GLN A 256 2.70 -11.73 1.48
N SER A 257 2.42 -10.81 0.55
CA SER A 257 1.41 -11.03 -0.50
C SER A 257 1.96 -11.69 -1.77
N ASN A 258 3.17 -11.35 -2.19
CA ASN A 258 3.72 -11.79 -3.48
C ASN A 258 4.02 -13.31 -3.56
N PRO A 259 4.51 -14.00 -2.50
CA PRO A 259 4.71 -15.45 -2.58
C PRO A 259 3.41 -16.20 -2.87
N ARG A 260 2.31 -15.76 -2.26
CA ARG A 260 0.98 -16.35 -2.50
C ARG A 260 0.56 -16.18 -3.97
N ALA A 261 0.75 -14.99 -4.53
CA ALA A 261 0.44 -14.71 -5.93
C ALA A 261 1.20 -15.62 -6.92
N LEU A 262 2.45 -15.96 -6.59
CA LEU A 262 3.34 -16.74 -7.44
C LEU A 262 3.18 -18.24 -7.25
N PHE A 263 3.19 -18.71 -6.00
CA PHE A 263 3.34 -20.13 -5.67
C PHE A 263 2.03 -20.80 -5.27
N THR A 264 1.10 -20.05 -4.67
CA THR A 264 -0.20 -20.61 -4.26
C THR A 264 -1.23 -20.45 -5.37
N GLU A 265 -1.28 -19.27 -5.98
CA GLU A 265 -2.33 -18.90 -6.93
C GLU A 265 -1.89 -19.13 -8.38
N GLY A 266 -0.68 -18.73 -8.75
CA GLY A 266 -0.05 -19.05 -10.05
C GLY A 266 -0.69 -18.44 -11.30
N THR A 267 -1.94 -17.94 -11.24
CA THR A 267 -2.68 -17.40 -12.39
C THR A 267 -1.96 -16.21 -13.03
N SER A 268 -1.34 -15.38 -12.21
CA SER A 268 -0.58 -14.21 -12.66
C SER A 268 0.59 -14.59 -13.57
N LEU A 269 1.25 -15.73 -13.33
CA LEU A 269 2.37 -16.21 -14.15
C LEU A 269 1.91 -16.65 -15.54
N ARG A 270 0.72 -17.25 -15.64
CA ARG A 270 0.14 -17.73 -16.90
C ARG A 270 -0.47 -16.59 -17.73
N ARG A 271 -1.28 -15.72 -17.11
CA ARG A 271 -1.99 -14.63 -17.81
C ARG A 271 -1.10 -13.43 -18.09
N PHE A 272 -0.20 -13.09 -17.17
CA PHE A 272 0.60 -11.87 -17.22
C PHE A 272 2.09 -12.14 -16.93
N PRO A 273 2.78 -12.94 -17.78
CA PRO A 273 4.15 -13.41 -17.51
C PRO A 273 5.14 -12.26 -17.29
N TYR A 274 5.07 -11.21 -18.12
CA TYR A 274 5.93 -10.03 -17.96
C TYR A 274 5.64 -9.26 -16.66
N THR A 275 4.38 -9.06 -16.30
CA THR A 275 3.98 -8.39 -15.04
C THR A 275 4.43 -9.20 -13.83
N SER A 276 4.33 -10.53 -13.90
CA SER A 276 4.76 -11.43 -12.84
C SER A 276 6.27 -11.41 -12.67
N TYR A 277 7.03 -11.46 -13.77
CA TYR A 277 8.48 -11.24 -13.74
C TYR A 277 8.83 -9.86 -13.15
N SER A 278 8.28 -8.79 -13.73
CA SER A 278 8.69 -7.42 -13.43
C SER A 278 8.22 -6.96 -12.06
N ILE A 279 7.07 -7.40 -11.54
CA ILE A 279 6.53 -6.89 -10.27
C ILE A 279 6.67 -7.91 -9.15
N LEU A 280 6.27 -9.16 -9.39
CA LEU A 280 6.19 -10.16 -8.33
C LEU A 280 7.57 -10.78 -8.08
N ILE A 281 8.20 -11.39 -9.10
CA ILE A 281 9.50 -12.06 -8.97
C ILE A 281 10.59 -11.04 -8.63
N TYR A 282 10.70 -9.96 -9.42
CA TYR A 282 11.75 -8.97 -9.20
C TYR A 282 11.67 -8.31 -7.81
N SER A 283 10.49 -8.26 -7.17
CA SER A 283 10.38 -7.67 -5.84
C SER A 283 11.24 -8.37 -4.78
N PHE A 284 11.41 -9.69 -4.88
CA PHE A 284 12.26 -10.48 -4.00
C PHE A 284 13.74 -10.20 -4.20
N PHE A 285 14.11 -9.73 -5.38
CA PHE A 285 15.49 -9.47 -5.76
C PHE A 285 15.81 -7.97 -5.81
N ARG A 286 14.90 -7.09 -5.40
CA ARG A 286 15.10 -5.64 -5.53
C ARG A 286 16.03 -5.07 -4.44
N PHE A 287 17.21 -5.62 -4.24
CA PHE A 287 18.20 -5.14 -3.26
C PHE A 287 19.27 -4.31 -3.98
N SER A 288 19.12 -2.98 -4.04
CA SER A 288 19.96 -2.16 -4.92
C SER A 288 21.45 -2.29 -4.58
N PHE A 289 21.79 -2.22 -3.29
CA PHE A 289 23.17 -2.31 -2.83
C PHE A 289 23.73 -3.72 -3.10
N LEU A 290 23.02 -4.76 -2.67
CA LEU A 290 23.45 -6.15 -2.86
C LEU A 290 23.66 -6.49 -4.35
N TYR A 291 22.77 -6.04 -5.22
CA TYR A 291 22.92 -6.26 -6.67
C TYR A 291 24.16 -5.60 -7.25
N GLU A 292 24.46 -4.37 -6.82
CA GLU A 292 25.63 -3.63 -7.32
C GLU A 292 26.93 -4.28 -6.84
N VAL A 293 26.97 -4.78 -5.60
CA VAL A 293 28.09 -5.60 -5.08
C VAL A 293 28.24 -6.90 -5.89
N VAL A 294 27.16 -7.64 -6.09
CA VAL A 294 27.20 -8.91 -6.85
C VAL A 294 27.61 -8.68 -8.30
N LEU A 295 27.06 -7.66 -8.97
CA LEU A 295 27.45 -7.33 -10.35
C LEU A 295 28.92 -6.92 -10.44
N THR A 296 29.43 -6.18 -9.47
CA THR A 296 30.85 -5.80 -9.42
C THR A 296 31.75 -7.03 -9.22
N ALA A 297 31.38 -7.92 -8.31
CA ALA A 297 32.13 -9.16 -8.08
C ALA A 297 32.13 -10.06 -9.32
N LEU A 298 30.97 -10.25 -9.96
CA LEU A 298 30.85 -11.03 -11.19
C LEU A 298 31.61 -10.40 -12.37
N LEU A 299 31.65 -9.07 -12.46
CA LEU A 299 32.43 -8.35 -13.45
C LEU A 299 33.93 -8.59 -13.26
N TRP A 300 34.40 -8.48 -12.01
CA TRP A 300 35.80 -8.75 -11.67
C TRP A 300 36.20 -10.19 -11.99
N MET A 301 35.36 -11.17 -11.64
CA MET A 301 35.58 -12.58 -11.97
C MET A 301 35.64 -12.80 -13.48
N ALA A 302 34.72 -12.20 -14.25
CA ALA A 302 34.71 -12.32 -15.70
C ALA A 302 35.94 -11.72 -16.37
N LEU A 303 36.42 -10.56 -15.90
CA LEU A 303 37.65 -9.94 -16.41
C LEU A 303 38.89 -10.75 -16.06
N ARG A 304 38.94 -11.36 -14.87
CA ARG A 304 40.03 -12.25 -14.46
C ARG A 304 40.10 -13.49 -15.34
N GLU A 305 38.95 -14.11 -15.61
CA GLU A 305 38.84 -15.29 -16.49
C GLU A 305 39.27 -14.95 -17.93
N ALA A 306 38.93 -13.75 -18.41
CA ALA A 306 39.31 -13.27 -19.74
C ALA A 306 40.75 -12.72 -19.83
N GLY A 307 41.53 -12.71 -18.74
CA GLY A 307 42.86 -12.11 -18.71
C GLY A 307 42.89 -10.59 -18.91
N ALA A 308 41.75 -9.91 -18.79
CA ALA A 308 41.56 -8.49 -19.12
C ALA A 308 41.54 -7.59 -17.88
N GLN A 309 42.37 -7.87 -16.87
CA GLN A 309 42.33 -7.19 -15.58
C GLN A 309 42.69 -5.70 -15.66
N ASP A 310 43.48 -5.30 -16.65
CA ASP A 310 43.84 -3.89 -16.89
C ASP A 310 42.62 -3.01 -17.15
N TRP A 311 41.54 -3.59 -17.70
CA TRP A 311 40.27 -2.90 -17.97
C TRP A 311 39.38 -2.76 -16.74
N LEU A 312 39.75 -3.30 -15.58
CA LEU A 312 38.88 -3.36 -14.40
C LEU A 312 38.37 -1.98 -13.97
N ARG A 313 39.25 -0.97 -13.95
CA ARG A 313 38.86 0.40 -13.53
C ARG A 313 37.82 1.01 -14.48
N VAL A 314 38.04 0.85 -15.79
CA VAL A 314 37.14 1.37 -16.83
C VAL A 314 35.81 0.63 -16.80
N ALA A 315 35.84 -0.70 -16.72
CA ALA A 315 34.65 -1.53 -16.67
C ALA A 315 33.82 -1.27 -15.41
N PHE A 316 34.47 -1.09 -14.25
CA PHE A 316 33.80 -0.71 -13.01
C PHE A 316 33.14 0.66 -13.12
N ALA A 317 33.86 1.67 -13.62
CA ALA A 317 33.31 3.00 -13.84
C ALA A 317 32.11 2.97 -14.80
N ALA A 318 32.20 2.19 -15.88
CA ALA A 318 31.09 1.99 -16.82
C ALA A 318 29.87 1.34 -16.15
N LEU A 319 30.07 0.31 -15.33
CA LEU A 319 28.99 -0.35 -14.59
C LEU A 319 28.31 0.60 -13.59
N MET A 320 29.10 1.37 -12.83
CA MET A 320 28.55 2.33 -11.86
C MET A 320 27.86 3.51 -12.55
N GLY A 321 28.42 4.00 -13.65
CA GLY A 321 27.81 5.00 -14.52
C GLY A 321 26.47 4.51 -15.07
N TRP A 322 26.42 3.27 -15.58
CA TRP A 322 25.20 2.64 -16.06
C TRP A 322 24.14 2.49 -14.96
N CYS A 323 24.52 2.01 -13.77
CA CYS A 323 23.62 1.88 -12.63
C CYS A 323 23.01 3.24 -12.22
N THR A 324 23.83 4.29 -12.23
CA THR A 324 23.41 5.66 -11.88
C THR A 324 22.50 6.24 -12.96
N LEU A 325 22.85 6.09 -14.24
CA LEU A 325 22.03 6.50 -15.38
C LEU A 325 20.65 5.86 -15.33
N MET A 326 20.55 4.56 -15.07
CA MET A 326 19.26 3.87 -15.00
C MET A 326 18.38 4.35 -13.84
N LYS A 327 19.00 4.72 -12.71
CA LYS A 327 18.30 5.37 -11.59
C LYS A 327 17.81 6.76 -11.98
N PHE A 328 18.61 7.53 -12.73
CA PHE A 328 18.26 8.86 -13.24
C PHE A 328 17.10 8.81 -14.23
N VAL A 329 17.18 7.95 -15.26
CA VAL A 329 16.12 7.77 -16.27
C VAL A 329 14.78 7.45 -15.62
N LYS A 330 14.77 6.63 -14.56
CA LYS A 330 13.55 6.25 -13.85
C LYS A 330 12.83 7.44 -13.20
N ILE A 331 13.58 8.40 -12.65
CA ILE A 331 13.03 9.57 -11.96
C ILE A 331 12.95 10.82 -12.85
N TRP A 332 13.40 10.71 -14.10
CA TRP A 332 13.37 11.81 -15.08
C TRP A 332 12.01 12.52 -15.19
N PRO A 333 10.85 11.83 -15.19
CA PRO A 333 9.55 12.51 -15.21
C PRO A 333 9.35 13.47 -14.04
N HIS A 334 9.89 13.14 -12.86
CA HIS A 334 9.84 14.02 -11.69
C HIS A 334 10.69 15.28 -11.91
N PHE A 335 11.93 15.14 -12.39
CA PHE A 335 12.79 16.29 -12.64
C PHE A 335 12.27 17.21 -13.75
N ARG A 336 11.49 16.68 -14.71
CA ARG A 336 10.80 17.52 -15.70
C ARG A 336 9.74 18.42 -15.06
N LYS A 337 9.06 17.94 -14.01
CA LYS A 337 8.04 18.69 -13.27
C LYS A 337 8.67 19.61 -12.22
N TYR A 338 9.73 19.14 -11.56
CA TYR A 338 10.45 19.85 -10.50
C TYR A 338 11.97 19.85 -10.74
N PRO A 339 12.49 20.75 -11.60
CA PRO A 339 13.91 20.74 -12.00
C PRO A 339 14.89 20.95 -10.84
N LYS A 340 14.51 21.72 -9.82
CA LYS A 340 15.35 22.01 -8.65
C LYS A 340 15.69 20.75 -7.83
N ASP A 341 14.83 19.73 -7.89
CA ASP A 341 15.00 18.49 -7.12
C ASP A 341 16.16 17.62 -7.62
N ILE A 342 16.77 17.96 -8.77
CA ILE A 342 17.98 17.30 -9.26
C ILE A 342 19.12 17.34 -8.25
N LEU A 343 19.16 18.38 -7.40
CA LEU A 343 20.13 18.51 -6.32
C LEU A 343 20.00 17.42 -5.25
N TYR A 344 18.83 16.80 -5.11
CA TYR A 344 18.61 15.68 -4.19
C TYR A 344 19.02 14.32 -4.79
N PHE A 345 19.45 14.28 -6.06
CA PHE A 345 19.78 13.03 -6.74
C PHE A 345 20.91 12.21 -6.06
N PRO A 346 22.02 12.81 -5.57
CA PRO A 346 23.01 12.04 -4.82
C PRO A 346 22.42 11.36 -3.58
N GLY A 347 21.58 12.07 -2.83
CA GLY A 347 20.87 11.51 -1.68
C GLY A 347 19.89 10.39 -2.07
N TYR A 348 19.24 10.49 -3.23
CA TYR A 348 18.40 9.42 -3.77
C TYR A 348 19.18 8.11 -4.03
N ILE A 349 20.41 8.21 -4.55
CA ILE A 349 21.27 7.04 -4.76
C ILE A 349 21.56 6.35 -3.42
N LEU A 350 21.97 7.13 -2.41
CA LEU A 350 22.27 6.65 -1.07
C LEU A 350 21.03 6.03 -0.41
N PHE A 351 19.87 6.67 -0.52
CA PHE A 351 18.63 6.13 0.01
C PHE A 351 18.20 4.84 -0.72
N GLY A 352 18.48 4.73 -2.02
CA GLY A 352 18.28 3.51 -2.79
C GLY A 352 19.10 2.33 -2.24
N TRP A 353 20.34 2.58 -1.79
CA TRP A 353 21.14 1.60 -1.07
C TRP A 353 20.56 1.32 0.32
N TYR A 354 20.20 2.36 1.07
CA TYR A 354 19.59 2.23 2.40
C TYR A 354 18.30 1.39 2.39
N CYS A 355 17.48 1.50 1.34
CA CYS A 355 16.29 0.67 1.11
C CYS A 355 16.57 -0.83 1.07
N THR A 356 17.81 -1.25 0.82
CA THR A 356 18.24 -2.65 0.95
C THR A 356 18.09 -3.12 2.39
N PHE A 357 18.57 -2.34 3.35
CA PHE A 357 18.50 -2.66 4.78
C PHE A 357 17.06 -2.58 5.29
N ILE A 358 16.27 -1.59 4.84
CA ILE A 358 14.83 -1.52 5.15
C ILE A 358 14.12 -2.83 4.74
N LYS A 359 14.48 -3.41 3.59
CA LYS A 359 13.90 -4.68 3.11
C LYS A 359 14.33 -5.87 3.95
N LEU A 360 15.61 -5.96 4.31
CA LEU A 360 16.10 -7.02 5.18
C LEU A 360 15.40 -6.97 6.55
N TYR A 361 15.26 -5.77 7.12
CA TYR A 361 14.51 -5.55 8.35
C TYR A 361 13.02 -5.91 8.20
N ALA A 362 12.39 -5.55 7.08
CA ALA A 362 11.01 -5.92 6.79
C ALA A 362 10.82 -7.44 6.68
N ILE A 363 11.79 -8.17 6.09
CA ILE A 363 11.79 -9.64 6.04
C ILE A 363 11.93 -10.23 7.45
N TYR A 364 12.83 -9.69 8.26
CA TYR A 364 13.01 -10.13 9.65
C TYR A 364 11.73 -9.93 10.49
N THR A 365 11.00 -8.85 10.24
CA THR A 365 9.78 -8.47 10.98
C THR A 365 8.46 -8.86 10.28
N LEU A 366 8.47 -9.87 9.40
CA LEU A 366 7.30 -10.27 8.61
C LEU A 366 6.06 -10.66 9.41
N ARG A 367 6.24 -11.03 10.69
CA ARG A 367 5.15 -11.46 11.58
C ARG A 367 4.26 -10.31 12.04
N GLU A 368 4.70 -9.06 11.89
CA GLU A 368 3.88 -7.89 12.21
C GLU A 368 2.86 -7.62 11.11
N THR A 369 1.56 -7.75 11.44
CA THR A 369 0.44 -7.58 10.49
C THR A 369 -0.42 -6.34 10.75
N TYR A 370 -0.04 -5.50 11.71
CA TYR A 370 -0.84 -4.37 12.19
C TYR A 370 -0.91 -3.18 11.21
N TRP A 371 -2.03 -2.44 11.28
CA TRP A 371 -2.18 -1.14 10.65
C TRP A 371 -1.47 -0.07 11.48
N ALA A 372 -0.76 0.88 10.87
CA ALA A 372 0.22 1.74 11.57
C ALA A 372 -0.38 2.57 12.73
N THR A 373 -1.59 3.10 12.56
CA THR A 373 -2.35 3.80 13.63
C THR A 373 -2.86 2.86 14.72
N ALA A 374 -3.12 1.58 14.39
CA ALA A 374 -3.50 0.54 15.34
C ALA A 374 -2.30 0.01 16.14
N ALA A 375 -1.08 0.06 15.59
CA ALA A 375 0.13 -0.39 16.29
C ALA A 375 0.43 0.47 17.52
N GLU A 376 0.26 1.79 17.43
CA GLU A 376 0.37 2.68 18.60
C GLU A 376 -0.73 2.43 19.63
N ALA A 377 -1.96 2.18 19.19
CA ALA A 377 -3.07 1.84 20.08
C ALA A 377 -2.87 0.49 20.79
N PHE A 378 -2.37 -0.52 20.07
CA PHE A 378 -2.03 -1.83 20.63
C PHE A 378 -0.86 -1.72 21.62
N LYS A 379 0.20 -0.98 21.26
CA LYS A 379 1.35 -0.76 22.14
C LYS A 379 0.94 -0.05 23.43
N ARG A 380 0.07 0.96 23.34
CA ARG A 380 -0.55 1.62 24.51
C ARG A 380 -1.41 0.67 25.34
N ARG A 381 -2.16 -0.26 24.72
CA ARG A 381 -2.93 -1.29 25.44
C ARG A 381 -2.02 -2.30 26.13
N THR A 382 -0.96 -2.78 25.49
CA THR A 382 0.00 -3.70 26.11
C THR A 382 0.74 -3.01 27.25
N GLU A 383 1.09 -1.73 27.11
CA GLU A 383 1.68 -0.92 28.17
C GLU A 383 0.68 -0.64 29.31
N ALA A 384 -0.60 -0.42 29.01
CA ALA A 384 -1.66 -0.25 30.00
C ALA A 384 -1.97 -1.55 30.75
N GLN A 385 -2.10 -2.69 30.06
CA GLN A 385 -2.28 -4.02 30.69
C GLN A 385 -1.08 -4.40 31.56
N ASN A 386 0.15 -4.16 31.07
CA ASN A 386 1.35 -4.40 31.87
C ASN A 386 1.46 -3.42 33.07
N GLY A 387 0.82 -2.24 33.00
CA GLY A 387 0.73 -1.28 34.10
C GLY A 387 -0.32 -1.67 35.13
N GLU A 388 -1.49 -2.12 34.69
CA GLU A 388 -2.57 -2.66 35.54
C GLU A 388 -2.15 -3.95 36.24
N ASP A 389 -1.47 -4.88 35.55
CA ASP A 389 -0.94 -6.10 36.16
C ASP A 389 0.13 -5.79 37.22
N LYS A 390 0.98 -4.78 37.00
CA LYS A 390 1.95 -4.33 38.00
C LYS A 390 1.30 -3.61 39.18
N ALA A 391 0.21 -2.88 38.96
CA ALA A 391 -0.57 -2.24 40.02
C ALA A 391 -1.36 -3.28 40.84
N ALA A 392 -1.92 -4.31 40.20
CA ALA A 392 -2.62 -5.42 40.85
C ALA A 392 -1.67 -6.30 41.68
N VAL A 393 -0.44 -6.54 41.20
CA VAL A 393 0.59 -7.27 41.95
C VAL A 393 1.08 -6.48 43.17
N ASN A 394 1.19 -5.15 43.09
CA ASN A 394 1.58 -4.31 44.23
C ASN A 394 0.43 -4.00 45.21
N GLY A 395 -0.83 -4.18 44.79
CA GLY A 395 -2.02 -3.90 45.59
C GLY A 395 -2.47 -5.03 46.52
N ASN A 396 -1.95 -6.26 46.35
CA ASN A 396 -2.42 -7.45 47.08
C ASN A 396 -1.56 -7.85 48.29
N GLY A 397 -0.97 -6.86 48.97
CA GLY A 397 -0.27 -7.05 50.24
C GLY A 397 -1.17 -6.87 51.46
N LYS A 398 -2.17 -7.74 51.65
CA LYS A 398 -2.78 -8.10 52.97
C LYS A 398 -4.08 -8.91 52.78
N ALA A 399 -3.99 -10.23 52.96
CA ALA A 399 -5.08 -11.03 53.54
C ALA A 399 -4.52 -12.36 54.07
N THR A 400 -4.88 -12.65 55.32
CA THR A 400 -4.53 -13.81 56.15
C THR A 400 -5.07 -15.14 55.60
N PRO A 401 -4.48 -16.29 55.96
CA PRO A 401 -4.89 -17.59 55.45
C PRO A 401 -6.12 -18.09 56.22
N ASN A 402 -7.14 -18.57 55.51
CA ASN A 402 -8.08 -19.50 56.11
C ASN A 402 -8.43 -20.63 55.15
N ALA A 403 -8.38 -21.84 55.70
CA ALA A 403 -8.53 -23.11 55.03
C ALA A 403 -9.99 -23.43 54.70
N GLY A 404 -10.23 -24.26 53.67
CA GLY A 404 -11.53 -24.90 53.47
C GLY A 404 -11.81 -25.40 52.05
N ASN A 405 -11.46 -26.65 51.79
CA ASN A 405 -12.20 -27.69 51.05
C ASN A 405 -13.17 -27.32 49.91
N GLY A 406 -13.06 -28.00 48.77
CA GLY A 406 -14.20 -28.15 47.85
C GLY A 406 -13.86 -28.59 46.43
N HIS A 407 -14.12 -29.85 46.14
CA HIS A 407 -13.88 -30.56 44.88
C HIS A 407 -14.96 -30.27 43.81
N ASN A 408 -14.57 -30.41 42.53
CA ASN A 408 -15.40 -30.64 41.33
C ASN A 408 -16.33 -29.55 40.76
N GLY A 409 -16.05 -29.14 39.52
CA GLY A 409 -16.98 -28.45 38.63
C GLY A 409 -16.82 -28.92 37.19
N LYS A 410 -17.77 -29.75 36.72
CA LYS A 410 -17.97 -30.14 35.32
C LYS A 410 -18.61 -28.99 34.53
N ASP A 411 -18.11 -28.78 33.32
CA ASP A 411 -18.82 -28.54 32.06
C ASP A 411 -20.19 -27.83 32.10
N THR A 412 -20.29 -26.61 31.56
CA THR A 412 -21.54 -26.13 30.94
C THR A 412 -21.29 -25.05 29.88
N ARG A 413 -21.65 -25.37 28.64
CA ARG A 413 -21.93 -24.40 27.55
C ARG A 413 -23.07 -23.46 27.95
N GLN A 414 -22.94 -22.14 27.73
CA GLN A 414 -24.15 -21.32 27.54
C GLN A 414 -23.95 -20.03 26.71
N LYS A 415 -24.57 -20.07 25.52
CA LYS A 415 -25.43 -19.07 24.85
C LYS A 415 -25.03 -17.58 24.96
N LEU A 416 -24.61 -17.03 23.82
CA LEU A 416 -24.76 -15.61 23.48
C LEU A 416 -26.22 -15.33 23.13
N ARG A 417 -26.84 -14.42 23.89
CA ARG A 417 -28.16 -13.85 23.63
C ARG A 417 -27.97 -12.47 23.00
N ILE A 418 -28.73 -12.25 21.93
CA ILE A 418 -28.91 -11.00 21.21
C ILE A 418 -29.75 -10.07 22.10
N GLU A 419 -29.28 -8.84 22.31
CA GLU A 419 -30.09 -7.61 22.33
C GLU A 419 -29.30 -6.49 21.64
#